data_AF-A0A521FQ49-F1
#
_entry.id   AF-A0A521FQ49-F1
#
_cell.length_a   1.000
_cell.length_b   1.000
_cell.length_c   1.000
_cell.angle_alpha   90.00
_cell.angle_beta   90.00
_cell.angle_gamma   90.00
#
_symmetry.space_group_name_H-M   'P 1'
#
loop_
_entity.id
_entity.type
_entity.pdbx_description
1 polymer ?
#
loop_
_entity_poly.entity_id
_entity_poly.type
_entity_poly.pdbx_seq_one_letter_code
_entity_poly.pdbx_strand_id
1 'polypeptide(L)'
;MQLDHDKIDDAVMALLCLTLHDRNRAWKGFDWTVLARLHRKGYITNPVNRAKSVQLTQAGMDRAEALFQTMFVMDGNDDPA
;
A
#
# COMPACT_ATOMS: atom_id res chain seq x y z
N MET A 1 -1.53 6.61 23.77
CA MET A 1 -1.36 7.44 22.55
C MET A 1 -2.40 6.99 21.54
N GLN A 2 -3.17 7.91 20.94
CA GLN A 2 -4.10 7.58 19.85
C GLN A 2 -3.33 7.58 18.53
N LEU A 3 -3.51 6.55 17.71
CA LEU A 3 -2.88 6.42 16.40
C LEU A 3 -3.87 6.78 15.31
N ASP A 4 -3.42 7.52 14.31
CA ASP A 4 -4.17 7.75 13.08
C ASP A 4 -4.01 6.52 12.17
N HIS A 5 -4.93 5.57 12.31
CA HIS A 5 -4.89 4.34 11.53
C HIS A 5 -5.08 4.57 10.03
N ASP A 6 -5.77 5.64 9.63
CA ASP A 6 -5.98 5.91 8.21
C ASP A 6 -4.70 6.41 7.55
N LYS A 7 -3.92 7.26 8.23
CA LYS A 7 -2.57 7.63 7.74
C LYS A 7 -1.62 6.45 7.67
N ILE A 8 -1.66 5.56 8.66
CA ILE A 8 -0.83 4.33 8.64
C ILE A 8 -1.24 3.44 7.47
N ASP A 9 -2.55 3.25 7.25
CA ASP A 9 -3.08 2.46 6.15
C ASP A 9 -2.66 3.05 4.80
N ASP A 10 -2.80 4.36 4.62
CA ASP A 10 -2.41 5.06 3.40
C ASP A 10 -0.89 4.93 3.13
N ALA A 11 -0.06 5.11 4.16
CA ALA A 11 1.39 4.93 4.02
C ALA A 11 1.76 3.50 3.61
N VAL A 12 1.16 2.48 4.23
CA VAL A 12 1.39 1.08 3.83
C VAL A 12 0.85 0.80 2.43
N MET A 13 -0.31 1.36 2.08
CA MET A 13 -0.86 1.23 0.73
C MET A 13 0.09 1.78 -0.33
N ALA A 14 0.67 2.96 -0.10
CA ALA A 14 1.68 3.54 -0.97
C ALA A 14 2.94 2.67 -1.04
N LEU A 15 3.44 2.17 0.10
CA LEU A 15 4.66 1.35 0.13
C LEU A 15 4.49 -0.01 -0.56
N LEU A 16 3.26 -0.54 -0.69
CA LEU A 16 3.02 -1.75 -1.48
C LEU A 16 3.46 -1.57 -2.95
N CYS A 17 3.40 -0.35 -3.50
CA CYS A 17 3.88 -0.05 -4.86
C CYS A 17 5.35 -0.43 -5.08
N LEU A 18 6.21 -0.28 -4.08
CA LEU A 18 7.64 -0.62 -4.17
C LEU A 18 7.89 -2.11 -4.43
N THR A 19 6.90 -2.95 -4.15
CA THR A 19 7.00 -4.41 -4.23
C THR A 19 6.08 -5.02 -5.27
N LEU A 20 5.48 -4.18 -6.13
CA LEU A 20 4.57 -4.64 -7.17
C LEU A 20 5.31 -5.55 -8.17
N HIS A 21 4.71 -6.70 -8.44
CA HIS A 21 5.12 -7.71 -9.40
C HIS A 21 3.88 -8.42 -9.94
N ASP A 22 4.05 -9.25 -10.97
CA ASP A 22 2.97 -10.02 -11.60
C ASP A 22 1.70 -9.19 -11.85
N ARG A 23 1.90 -7.95 -12.33
CA ARG A 23 0.90 -6.89 -12.60
C ARG A 23 0.24 -6.29 -11.37
N ASN A 24 -0.22 -7.10 -10.41
CA ASN A 24 -1.02 -6.60 -9.30
C ASN A 24 -0.73 -7.29 -7.95
N ARG A 25 0.44 -7.90 -7.79
CA ARG A 25 0.83 -8.56 -6.54
C ARG A 25 1.91 -7.77 -5.83
N ALA A 26 1.85 -7.70 -4.50
CA ALA A 26 2.84 -7.02 -3.68
C ALA A 26 3.27 -7.91 -2.50
N TRP A 27 4.50 -7.74 -2.00
CA TRP A 27 4.96 -8.47 -0.81
C TRP A 27 4.18 -7.99 0.42
N LYS A 28 3.52 -8.90 1.14
CA LYS A 28 2.69 -8.55 2.31
C LYS A 28 3.48 -8.54 3.63
N GLY A 29 4.71 -8.04 3.60
CA GLY A 29 5.63 -8.00 4.76
C GLY A 29 5.32 -6.90 5.79
N PHE A 30 4.12 -6.34 5.78
CA PHE A 30 3.67 -5.27 6.68
C PHE A 30 2.88 -5.83 7.87
N ASP A 31 2.59 -4.97 8.85
CA ASP A 31 1.78 -5.34 10.01
C ASP A 31 0.43 -5.95 9.60
N TRP A 32 0.08 -7.07 10.26
CA TRP A 32 -1.12 -7.85 9.95
C TRP A 32 -2.41 -7.06 10.16
N THR A 33 -2.45 -6.17 11.15
CA THR A 33 -3.64 -5.37 11.45
C THR A 33 -3.90 -4.34 10.35
N VAL A 34 -2.83 -3.76 9.80
CA VAL A 34 -2.90 -2.85 8.64
C VAL A 34 -3.42 -3.59 7.42
N LEU A 35 -2.83 -4.73 7.06
CA LEU A 35 -3.29 -5.53 5.92
C LEU A 35 -4.74 -5.99 6.08
N ALA A 36 -5.17 -6.32 7.30
CA ALA A 36 -6.56 -6.65 7.59
C ALA A 36 -7.50 -5.45 7.35
N ARG A 37 -7.10 -4.22 7.70
CA ARG A 37 -7.87 -3.00 7.40
C ARG A 37 -7.93 -2.73 5.90
N LEU A 38 -6.81 -2.87 5.18
CA LEU A 38 -6.77 -2.69 3.72
C LEU A 38 -7.65 -3.71 2.99
N HIS A 39 -7.70 -4.96 3.47
CA HIS A 39 -8.64 -5.97 2.95
C HIS A 39 -10.08 -5.59 3.24
N ARG A 40 -10.40 -5.12 4.47
CA ARG A 40 -11.75 -4.64 4.80
C ARG A 40 -12.17 -3.42 3.95
N LYS A 41 -11.22 -2.58 3.57
CA LYS A 41 -11.41 -1.44 2.66
C LYS A 41 -11.54 -1.87 1.19
N GLY A 42 -11.34 -3.16 0.86
CA GLY A 42 -11.48 -3.69 -0.50
C GLY A 42 -10.28 -3.40 -1.43
N TYR A 43 -9.16 -2.93 -0.88
CA TYR A 43 -7.98 -2.58 -1.68
C TYR A 43 -7.07 -3.76 -2.01
N ILE A 44 -7.09 -4.79 -1.17
CA ILE A 44 -6.32 -6.01 -1.37
C ILE A 44 -7.19 -7.23 -1.15
N THR A 45 -6.82 -8.36 -1.73
CA THR A 45 -7.39 -9.69 -1.41
C THR A 45 -7.05 -10.12 0.01
N ASN A 46 -7.73 -11.14 0.54
CA ASN A 46 -7.48 -11.64 1.89
C ASN A 46 -5.99 -12.00 2.10
N PRO A 47 -5.27 -11.28 2.99
CA PRO A 47 -3.84 -11.50 3.21
C PRO A 47 -3.57 -12.76 4.04
N VAL A 48 -4.58 -13.36 4.69
CA VAL A 48 -4.44 -14.53 5.56
C VAL A 48 -4.37 -15.80 4.71
N ASN A 49 -3.19 -16.06 4.17
CA ASN A 49 -2.87 -17.25 3.39
C ASN A 49 -1.37 -17.58 3.47
N ARG A 50 -0.98 -18.74 2.93
CA ARG A 50 0.41 -19.22 2.90
C ARG A 50 1.31 -18.50 1.87
N ALA A 51 0.73 -17.72 0.96
CA ALA A 51 1.51 -16.98 -0.03
C ALA A 51 2.31 -15.87 0.65
N LYS A 52 3.44 -15.48 0.07
CA LYS A 52 4.26 -14.36 0.55
C LYS A 52 3.76 -13.00 0.03
N SER A 53 2.93 -13.02 -1.02
CA SER A 53 2.37 -11.83 -1.65
C SER A 53 0.85 -11.77 -1.51
N VAL A 54 0.30 -10.56 -1.57
CA VAL A 54 -1.12 -10.27 -1.65
C VAL A 54 -1.43 -9.62 -2.99
N GLN A 55 -2.62 -9.87 -3.53
CA GLN A 55 -3.07 -9.22 -4.74
C GLN A 55 -3.82 -7.93 -4.39
N LEU A 56 -3.52 -6.84 -5.11
CA LEU A 56 -4.27 -5.59 -5.10
C LEU A 56 -5.48 -5.72 -6.02
N THR A 57 -6.61 -5.15 -5.58
CA THR A 57 -7.77 -4.93 -6.45
C THR A 57 -7.49 -3.76 -7.38
N GLN A 58 -8.34 -3.53 -8.39
CA GLN A 58 -8.18 -2.35 -9.26
C GLN A 58 -8.20 -1.05 -8.44
N ALA A 59 -9.19 -0.90 -7.56
CA ALA A 59 -9.27 0.25 -6.64
C ALA A 59 -8.04 0.36 -5.73
N GLY A 60 -7.46 -0.78 -5.33
CA GLY A 60 -6.21 -0.80 -4.58
C GLY A 60 -5.03 -0.28 -5.38
N MET A 61 -4.88 -0.69 -6.65
CA MET A 61 -3.79 -0.20 -7.50
C MET A 61 -3.90 1.31 -7.71
N ASP A 62 -5.08 1.79 -8.08
CA ASP A 62 -5.31 3.23 -8.33
C ASP A 62 -5.03 4.05 -7.05
N ARG A 63 -5.47 3.55 -5.89
CA ARG A 63 -5.22 4.21 -4.59
C ARG A 63 -3.75 4.18 -4.20
N ALA A 64 -3.06 3.05 -4.38
CA ALA A 64 -1.66 2.91 -4.04
C ALA A 64 -0.78 3.84 -4.88
N GLU A 65 -1.03 3.90 -6.20
CA GLU A 65 -0.30 4.77 -7.11
C GLU A 65 -0.50 6.25 -6.77
N ALA A 66 -1.75 6.68 -6.57
CA ALA A 66 -2.05 8.06 -6.21
C ALA A 66 -1.38 8.48 -4.88
N LEU A 67 -1.40 7.61 -3.87
CA LEU A 67 -0.74 7.85 -2.60
C LEU A 67 0.77 7.88 -2.73
N PHE A 68 1.36 6.97 -3.53
CA PHE A 68 2.79 6.92 -3.76
C PHE A 68 3.28 8.21 -4.44
N GLN A 69 2.56 8.68 -5.46
CA GLN A 69 2.83 9.97 -6.10
C GLN A 69 2.74 11.13 -5.11
N THR A 70 1.68 11.16 -4.30
CA THR A 70 1.45 12.25 -3.32
C THR A 70 2.50 12.27 -2.20
N MET A 71 2.99 11.11 -1.77
CA MET A 71 3.83 11.00 -0.57
C MET A 71 5.32 10.95 -0.85
N PHE A 72 5.73 10.38 -2.00
CA PHE A 72 7.12 9.96 -2.21
C PHE A 72 7.71 10.41 -3.55
N VAL A 73 6.93 11.02 -4.44
CA VAL A 73 7.46 11.63 -5.66
C VAL A 73 7.72 13.11 -5.37
N MET A 74 8.93 13.57 -5.68
CA MET A 74 9.28 14.99 -5.60
C MET A 74 8.68 15.72 -6.79
N ASP A 75 8.04 16.86 -6.55
CA ASP A 75 7.79 17.82 -7.62
C ASP A 75 9.16 18.31 -8.11
N GLY A 76 9.40 18.37 -9.42
CA GLY A 76 10.71 18.63 -10.03
C GLY A 76 11.39 19.98 -9.72
N ASN A 77 10.94 20.69 -8.68
CA ASN A 77 11.55 21.88 -8.09
C ASN A 77 12.21 21.62 -6.71
N ASP A 78 11.97 20.47 -6.08
CA ASP A 78 12.71 20.03 -4.90
C ASP A 78 13.85 19.13 -5.36
N ASP A 79 14.95 19.77 -5.78
CA ASP A 79 16.24 19.14 -5.99
C ASP A 79 17.04 19.23 -4.68
N PRO A 80 17.11 18.18 -3.84
CA PRO A 80 18.12 18.11 -2.81
C PRO A 80 19.37 17.47 -3.41
N ALA A 81 20.43 18.28 -3.44
CA ALA A 81 21.82 17.90 -3.70
C ALA A 81 22.27 16.60 -3.01
#